data_AF-A0A318NEI6-F1
#
_entry.id   AF-A0A318NEI6-F1
#
_cell.length_a   1.000
_cell.length_b   1.000
_cell.length_c   1.000
_cell.angle_alpha   90.00
_cell.angle_beta   90.00
_cell.angle_gamma   90.00
#
_symmetry.space_group_name_H-M   'P 1'
#
loop_
_entity.id
_entity.type
_entity.pdbx_description
1 polymer ?
#
loop_
_entity_poly.entity_id
_entity_poly.type
_entity_poly.pdbx_seq_one_letter_code
_entity_poly.pdbx_strand_id
1 'polypeptide(L)'
;MPEIVELLASPVHRFLGRPADGPAPAPPGELVDVVQIRAGLGIVGDRYFGQQAHRDASVTVIAQESLPVGIGLAEVRRNILTTGIAVDELIGKVLVLDSGDGPVSLRVNRAARPCAWMDVTVGPGTWKALRTTGGIRCTPLNDGTLRVGLIDAVVS
;
A
#
# COMPACT_ATOMS: atom_id res chain seq x y z
N MET A 1 18.47 -2.90 6.46
CA MET A 1 17.96 -3.91 5.52
C MET A 1 16.50 -3.60 5.29
N PRO A 2 15.98 -3.78 4.08
CA PRO A 2 14.58 -3.50 3.80
C PRO A 2 13.66 -4.45 4.58
N GLU A 3 12.48 -3.95 4.92
CA GLU A 3 11.47 -4.66 5.72
C GLU A 3 10.06 -4.24 5.29
N ILE A 4 9.10 -5.17 5.39
CA ILE A 4 7.67 -4.88 5.40
C ILE A 4 7.28 -4.64 6.86
N VAL A 5 6.95 -3.40 7.20
CA VAL A 5 6.63 -2.98 8.56
C VAL A 5 5.16 -3.28 8.89
N GLU A 6 4.26 -3.06 7.94
CA GLU A 6 2.84 -3.32 8.09
C GLU A 6 2.25 -3.87 6.79
N LEU A 7 1.21 -4.68 6.93
CA LEU A 7 0.34 -5.10 5.84
C LEU A 7 -1.11 -4.77 6.19
N LEU A 8 -1.85 -4.31 5.18
CA LEU A 8 -3.27 -3.97 5.31
C LEU A 8 -4.08 -4.56 4.15
N ALA A 9 -5.08 -5.36 4.51
CA ALA A 9 -6.10 -5.88 3.60
C ALA A 9 -7.47 -5.61 4.22
N SER A 10 -8.33 -4.88 3.50
CA SER A 10 -9.63 -4.46 4.04
C SER A 10 -10.69 -4.47 2.94
N PRO A 11 -11.80 -5.22 3.10
CA PRO A 11 -12.87 -5.26 2.11
C PRO A 11 -13.69 -3.96 2.09
N VAL A 12 -13.52 -3.10 3.10
CA VAL A 12 -14.34 -1.90 3.30
C VAL A 12 -13.69 -0.67 2.66
N HIS A 13 -14.49 0.10 1.92
CA HIS A 13 -14.12 1.44 1.49
C HIS A 13 -14.45 2.46 2.58
N ARG A 14 -13.45 2.83 3.39
CA ARG A 14 -13.66 3.76 4.51
C ARG A 14 -13.59 5.23 4.11
N PHE A 15 -12.83 5.56 3.07
CA PHE A 15 -12.51 6.94 2.69
C PHE A 15 -13.40 7.33 1.49
N LEU A 16 -14.70 7.40 1.74
CA LEU A 16 -15.74 7.71 0.76
C LEU A 16 -16.52 8.94 1.19
N GLY A 17 -17.07 9.68 0.22
CA GLY A 17 -17.82 10.90 0.51
C GLY A 17 -16.91 12.08 0.82
N ARG A 18 -17.33 12.94 1.77
CA ARG A 18 -16.62 14.18 2.10
C ARG A 18 -15.67 13.94 3.27
N PRO A 19 -14.40 14.38 3.19
CA PRO A 19 -13.46 14.26 4.31
C PRO A 19 -13.96 14.84 5.62
N ALA A 20 -14.75 15.91 5.57
CA ALA A 20 -15.35 16.55 6.74
C ALA A 20 -16.28 15.63 7.55
N ASP A 21 -16.83 14.59 6.92
CA ASP A 21 -17.71 13.62 7.58
C ASP A 21 -16.92 12.53 8.34
N GLY A 22 -15.59 12.52 8.20
CA GLY A 22 -14.71 11.51 8.78
C GLY A 22 -14.78 10.15 8.06
N PRO A 23 -13.74 9.31 8.21
CA PRO A 23 -13.73 8.01 7.55
C PRO A 23 -14.75 7.09 8.23
N ALA A 24 -15.33 6.17 7.46
CA ALA A 24 -16.11 5.10 8.06
C ALA A 24 -15.23 4.30 9.05
N PRO A 25 -15.83 3.68 10.08
CA PRO A 25 -15.09 2.90 11.07
C PRO A 25 -14.19 1.84 10.44
N ALA A 26 -13.03 1.60 11.08
CA ALA A 26 -12.16 0.50 10.70
C ALA A 26 -12.85 -0.84 11.01
N PRO A 27 -12.98 -1.77 10.05
CA PRO A 27 -13.31 -3.13 10.41
C PRO A 27 -12.20 -3.70 11.31
N PRO A 28 -12.53 -4.57 12.29
CA PRO A 28 -11.52 -5.21 13.11
C PRO A 28 -10.58 -6.06 12.25
N GLY A 29 -9.29 -6.02 12.56
CA GLY A 29 -8.29 -6.90 11.94
C GLY A 29 -7.92 -6.56 10.49
N GLU A 30 -8.03 -5.30 10.06
CA GLU A 30 -7.55 -4.91 8.72
C GLU A 30 -6.03 -4.80 8.60
N LEU A 31 -5.33 -4.55 9.71
CA LEU A 31 -3.88 -4.79 9.80
C LEU A 31 -3.66 -6.27 10.07
N VAL A 32 -2.82 -6.90 9.26
CA VAL A 32 -2.61 -8.34 9.24
C VAL A 32 -1.11 -8.65 9.18
N ASP A 33 -0.72 -9.82 9.69
CA ASP A 33 0.68 -10.26 9.62
C ASP A 33 1.06 -10.83 8.24
N VAL A 34 0.05 -11.18 7.43
CA VAL A 34 0.21 -11.86 6.16
C VAL A 34 -0.88 -11.47 5.16
N VAL A 35 -0.50 -11.30 3.89
CA VAL A 35 -1.44 -11.13 2.77
C VAL A 35 -1.16 -12.13 1.66
N GLN A 36 -2.25 -12.58 1.03
CA GLN A 36 -2.18 -13.39 -0.19
C GLN A 36 -2.38 -12.50 -1.42
N ILE A 37 -1.49 -12.63 -2.39
CA ILE A 37 -1.50 -11.87 -3.64
C ILE A 37 -1.84 -12.81 -4.81
N ARG A 38 -2.67 -12.33 -5.72
CA ARG A 38 -3.02 -13.01 -6.97
C ARG A 38 -2.69 -12.12 -8.17
N ALA A 39 -2.01 -12.70 -9.14
CA ALA A 39 -1.55 -12.06 -10.36
C ALA A 39 -2.72 -11.38 -11.08
N GLY A 40 -2.56 -10.10 -11.40
CA GLY A 40 -3.58 -9.28 -12.05
C GLY A 40 -4.85 -9.02 -11.24
N LEU A 41 -5.01 -9.57 -10.02
CA LEU A 41 -6.22 -9.40 -9.21
C LEU A 41 -6.00 -8.54 -7.97
N GLY A 42 -4.81 -8.56 -7.37
CA GLY A 42 -4.49 -7.80 -6.15
C GLY A 42 -4.39 -8.68 -4.91
N ILE A 43 -4.67 -8.08 -3.75
CA ILE A 43 -4.64 -8.74 -2.44
C ILE A 43 -5.99 -9.38 -2.13
N VAL A 44 -6.01 -10.67 -1.84
CA VAL A 44 -7.22 -11.41 -1.46
C VAL A 44 -7.87 -10.77 -0.23
N GLY A 45 -9.17 -10.47 -0.32
CA GLY A 45 -9.94 -9.84 0.76
C GLY A 45 -9.82 -8.32 0.83
N ASP A 46 -8.97 -7.68 0.01
CA ASP A 46 -8.94 -6.23 -0.09
C ASP A 46 -10.06 -5.70 -1.01
N ARG A 47 -10.51 -4.48 -0.74
CA ARG A 47 -11.59 -3.77 -1.44
C ARG A 47 -11.45 -3.71 -2.96
N TYR A 48 -10.21 -3.75 -3.46
CA TYR A 48 -9.92 -3.69 -4.90
C TYR A 48 -9.63 -5.06 -5.54
N PHE A 49 -9.72 -6.15 -4.78
CA PHE A 49 -9.48 -7.49 -5.29
C PHE A 49 -10.39 -7.83 -6.47
N GLY A 50 -9.80 -8.19 -7.61
CA GLY A 50 -10.52 -8.60 -8.82
C GLY A 50 -11.33 -7.49 -9.50
N GLN A 51 -11.23 -6.24 -9.04
CA GLN A 51 -11.99 -5.13 -9.59
C GLN A 51 -11.35 -4.62 -10.88
N GLN A 52 -12.07 -4.72 -12.00
CA GLN A 52 -11.55 -4.36 -13.33
C GLN A 52 -11.02 -2.91 -13.38
N ALA A 53 -11.73 -1.97 -12.77
CA ALA A 53 -11.34 -0.55 -12.72
C ALA A 53 -10.04 -0.30 -11.93
N HIS A 54 -9.62 -1.26 -11.11
CA HIS A 54 -8.45 -1.15 -10.23
C HIS A 54 -7.34 -2.14 -10.57
N ARG A 55 -7.44 -2.86 -11.69
CA ARG A 55 -6.44 -3.87 -12.10
C ARG A 55 -5.01 -3.31 -12.08
N ASP A 56 -4.81 -2.09 -12.59
CA ASP A 56 -3.52 -1.40 -12.65
C ASP A 56 -3.15 -0.63 -11.36
N ALA A 57 -3.85 -0.86 -10.26
CA ALA A 57 -3.62 -0.23 -8.97
C ALA A 57 -4.14 -1.10 -7.81
N SER A 58 -4.09 -2.42 -8.00
CA SER A 58 -4.71 -3.40 -7.12
C SER A 58 -3.87 -3.69 -5.87
N VAL A 59 -2.60 -3.24 -5.87
CA VAL A 59 -1.71 -3.24 -4.70
C VAL A 59 -1.08 -1.86 -4.56
N THR A 60 -0.96 -1.36 -3.32
CA THR A 60 -0.27 -0.09 -3.04
C THR A 60 0.85 -0.26 -2.03
N VAL A 61 1.97 0.39 -2.27
CA VAL A 61 3.17 0.36 -1.42
C VAL A 61 3.56 1.77 -1.04
N ILE A 62 3.97 2.00 0.20
CA ILE A 62 4.47 3.29 0.68
C ILE A 62 5.68 3.09 1.59
N ALA A 63 6.60 4.05 1.59
CA ALA A 63 7.79 4.06 2.44
C ALA A 63 7.48 4.71 3.79
N GLN A 64 7.89 4.08 4.88
CA GLN A 64 7.74 4.60 6.24
C GLN A 64 8.42 5.95 6.41
N GLU A 65 9.53 6.16 5.71
CA GLU A 65 10.29 7.41 5.67
C GLU A 65 9.47 8.59 5.11
N SER A 66 8.35 8.30 4.43
CA SER A 66 7.43 9.32 3.91
C SER A 66 6.35 9.72 4.91
N LEU A 67 6.21 9.00 6.01
CA LEU A 67 5.14 9.17 6.98
C LEU A 67 5.62 9.91 8.24
N PRO A 68 4.76 10.72 8.88
CA PRO A 68 5.04 11.20 10.23
C PRO A 68 5.18 10.05 11.23
N VAL A 69 5.89 10.30 12.33
CA VAL A 69 6.06 9.31 13.40
C VAL A 69 4.70 8.86 13.94
N GLY A 70 4.50 7.55 14.06
CA GLY A 70 3.27 6.95 14.59
C GLY A 70 2.13 6.83 13.57
N ILE A 71 2.36 7.18 12.30
CA ILE A 71 1.37 7.04 11.23
C ILE A 71 1.66 5.78 10.43
N GLY A 72 0.63 4.95 10.22
CA GLY A 72 0.72 3.68 9.51
C GLY A 72 -0.32 3.54 8.40
N LEU A 73 -0.52 2.30 7.95
CA LEU A 73 -1.40 1.97 6.83
C LEU A 73 -2.87 2.27 7.12
N ALA A 74 -3.29 2.20 8.38
CA ALA A 74 -4.67 2.49 8.78
C ALA A 74 -5.06 3.94 8.45
N GLU A 75 -4.13 4.88 8.62
CA GLU A 75 -4.34 6.31 8.38
C GLU A 75 -4.20 6.70 6.91
N VAL A 76 -3.24 6.11 6.18
CA VAL A 76 -2.98 6.45 4.76
C VAL A 76 -3.69 5.56 3.75
N ARG A 77 -4.29 4.46 4.21
CA ARG A 77 -5.03 3.46 3.41
C ARG A 77 -4.23 2.94 2.23
N ARG A 78 -3.00 2.52 2.51
CA ARG A 78 -2.16 1.75 1.59
C ARG A 78 -2.19 0.27 2.00
N ASN A 79 -1.58 -0.61 1.22
CA ASN A 79 -1.60 -2.05 1.52
C ASN A 79 -0.30 -2.56 2.14
N ILE A 80 0.84 -2.00 1.75
CA ILE A 80 2.17 -2.45 2.18
C ILE A 80 2.96 -1.22 2.63
N LEU A 81 3.44 -1.24 3.87
CA LEU A 81 4.36 -0.25 4.41
C LEU A 81 5.74 -0.88 4.44
N THR A 82 6.70 -0.25 3.77
CA THR A 82 8.09 -0.72 3.74
C THR A 82 9.04 0.30 4.37
N THR A 83 10.20 -0.14 4.83
CA THR A 83 11.35 0.72 5.13
C THR A 83 12.56 0.27 4.33
N GLY A 84 13.51 1.19 4.09
CA GLY A 84 14.75 0.91 3.37
C GLY A 84 14.58 0.76 1.87
N ILE A 85 13.46 1.21 1.31
CA ILE A 85 13.16 1.18 -0.14
C ILE A 85 12.71 2.57 -0.58
N ALA A 86 13.36 3.14 -1.59
CA ALA A 86 12.97 4.40 -2.23
C ALA A 86 11.77 4.19 -3.17
N VAL A 87 10.60 3.85 -2.63
CA VAL A 87 9.43 3.37 -3.41
C VAL A 87 8.96 4.35 -4.47
N ASP A 88 8.98 5.65 -4.18
CA ASP A 88 8.48 6.68 -5.10
C ASP A 88 9.37 6.88 -6.34
N GLU A 89 10.60 6.32 -6.35
CA GLU A 89 11.53 6.33 -7.49
C GLU A 89 11.34 5.13 -8.44
N LEU A 90 10.40 4.23 -8.14
CA LEU A 90 10.26 2.95 -8.83
C LEU A 90 9.25 2.95 -9.97
N ILE A 91 8.63 4.09 -10.30
CA ILE A 91 7.63 4.17 -11.38
C ILE A 91 8.23 3.66 -12.70
N GLY A 92 7.51 2.73 -13.35
CA GLY A 92 7.93 2.08 -14.59
C GLY A 92 8.81 0.85 -14.40
N LYS A 93 9.21 0.53 -13.16
CA LYS A 93 10.03 -0.64 -12.82
C LYS A 93 9.18 -1.79 -12.26
N VAL A 94 9.81 -2.94 -12.05
CA VAL A 94 9.24 -4.04 -11.28
C VAL A 94 9.94 -4.12 -9.93
N LEU A 95 9.16 -3.99 -8.86
CA LEU A 95 9.60 -4.20 -7.49
C LEU A 95 9.34 -5.66 -7.12
N VAL A 96 10.39 -6.39 -6.74
CA VAL A 96 10.29 -7.77 -6.26
C VAL A 96 10.54 -7.78 -4.77
N LEU A 97 9.60 -8.34 -4.01
CA LEU A 97 9.66 -8.48 -2.56
C LEU A 97 9.60 -9.97 -2.20
N ASP A 98 10.57 -10.46 -1.45
CA ASP A 98 10.55 -11.82 -0.89
C ASP A 98 10.61 -11.74 0.65
N SER A 99 9.56 -12.24 1.29
CA SER A 99 9.42 -12.28 2.77
C SER A 99 9.63 -13.67 3.36
N GLY A 100 10.25 -14.58 2.59
CA GLY A 100 10.56 -15.95 2.98
C GLY A 100 9.62 -17.01 2.42
N ASP A 101 8.49 -16.60 1.83
CA ASP A 101 7.53 -17.48 1.12
C ASP A 101 7.70 -17.43 -0.41
N GLY A 102 8.80 -16.84 -0.90
CA GLY A 102 9.12 -16.68 -2.30
C GLY A 102 8.81 -15.28 -2.84
N PRO A 103 9.34 -14.94 -4.03
CA PRO A 103 9.30 -13.58 -4.55
C PRO A 103 7.92 -13.21 -5.08
N VAL A 104 7.43 -12.04 -4.69
CA VAL A 104 6.27 -11.36 -5.29
C VAL A 104 6.74 -10.19 -6.13
N SER A 105 6.42 -10.23 -7.42
CA SER A 105 6.74 -9.20 -8.40
C SER A 105 5.57 -8.22 -8.58
N LEU A 106 5.85 -6.93 -8.39
CA LEU A 106 4.89 -5.85 -8.49
C LEU A 106 5.35 -4.88 -9.60
N ARG A 107 4.59 -4.80 -10.69
CA ARG A 107 4.82 -3.74 -11.70
C ARG A 107 4.34 -2.42 -11.16
N VAL A 108 5.22 -1.44 -11.10
CA VAL A 108 4.94 -0.11 -10.56
C VAL A 108 4.38 0.79 -11.66
N ASN A 109 3.08 1.07 -11.61
CA ASN A 109 2.40 1.76 -12.71
C ASN A 109 2.43 3.28 -12.56
N ARG A 110 2.17 3.79 -11.35
CA ARG A 110 2.05 5.23 -11.09
C ARG A 110 2.12 5.57 -9.61
N ALA A 111 2.35 6.85 -9.31
CA ALA A 111 2.24 7.38 -7.95
C ALA A 111 0.84 7.18 -7.35
N ALA A 112 0.80 6.83 -6.07
CA ALA A 112 -0.39 6.80 -5.23
C ALA A 112 -0.70 8.19 -4.67
N ARG A 113 -1.04 9.12 -5.58
CA ARG A 113 -1.33 10.52 -5.24
C ARG A 113 -2.30 10.64 -4.06
N PRO A 114 -1.99 11.47 -3.05
CA PRO A 114 -2.84 11.66 -1.88
C PRO A 114 -4.12 12.40 -2.27
N CYS A 115 -5.16 12.24 -1.45
CA CYS A 115 -6.40 13.00 -1.53
C CYS A 115 -6.61 13.81 -0.24
N ALA A 116 -7.63 14.67 -0.25
CA ALA A 116 -7.95 15.54 0.89
C ALA A 116 -8.20 14.79 2.21
N TRP A 117 -8.49 13.48 2.15
CA TRP A 117 -8.56 12.62 3.33
C TRP A 117 -7.30 12.64 4.18
N MET A 118 -6.11 12.83 3.59
CA MET A 118 -4.86 12.84 4.36
C MET A 118 -4.81 13.97 5.39
N ASP A 119 -5.42 15.12 5.10
CA ASP A 119 -5.46 16.22 6.07
C ASP A 119 -6.36 15.89 7.27
N VAL A 120 -7.31 14.97 7.10
CA VAL A 120 -8.25 14.53 8.14
C VAL A 120 -7.72 13.34 8.93
N THR A 121 -7.13 12.35 8.25
CA THR A 121 -6.76 11.07 8.87
C THR A 121 -5.33 11.03 9.39
N VAL A 122 -4.45 11.88 8.87
CA VAL A 122 -3.06 12.00 9.33
C VAL A 122 -2.86 13.33 10.05
N GLY A 123 -3.30 14.42 9.43
CA GLY A 123 -3.29 15.75 10.03
C GLY A 123 -3.10 16.88 9.03
N PRO A 124 -3.39 18.13 9.41
CA PRO A 124 -3.40 19.26 8.49
C PRO A 124 -2.09 19.44 7.71
N GLY A 125 -2.18 19.59 6.39
CA GLY A 125 -1.04 19.79 5.50
C GLY A 125 -0.43 18.51 4.93
N THR A 126 -0.84 17.34 5.43
CA THR A 126 -0.36 16.04 4.96
C THR A 126 -0.69 15.79 3.49
N TRP A 127 -1.86 16.22 3.02
CA TRP A 127 -2.21 16.12 1.60
C TRP A 127 -1.17 16.80 0.69
N LYS A 128 -0.66 17.96 1.12
CA LYS A 128 0.38 18.69 0.39
C LYS A 128 1.74 18.01 0.54
N ALA A 129 2.08 17.53 1.73
CA ALA A 129 3.36 16.87 2.02
C ALA A 129 3.54 15.59 1.21
N LEU A 130 2.50 14.75 1.11
CA LEU A 130 2.55 13.45 0.43
C LEU A 130 2.40 13.53 -1.09
N ARG A 131 2.41 14.72 -1.72
CA ARG A 131 2.17 14.83 -3.18
C ARG A 131 3.17 14.04 -4.02
N THR A 132 4.40 13.94 -3.57
CA THR A 132 5.50 13.25 -4.26
C THR A 132 5.92 11.96 -3.56
N THR A 133 5.50 11.74 -2.31
CA THR A 133 5.91 10.62 -1.45
C THR A 133 4.71 9.81 -0.93
N GLY A 134 3.58 9.87 -1.64
CA GLY A 134 2.35 9.19 -1.27
C GLY A 134 2.36 7.67 -1.53
N GLY A 135 3.50 7.14 -1.98
CA GLY A 135 3.70 5.76 -2.38
C GLY A 135 3.34 5.51 -3.84
N ILE A 136 3.21 4.23 -4.18
CA ILE A 136 3.02 3.73 -5.54
C ILE A 136 1.82 2.80 -5.66
N ARG A 137 1.26 2.74 -6.87
CA ARG A 137 0.18 1.83 -7.28
C ARG A 137 0.74 0.81 -8.26
N CYS A 138 0.50 -0.46 -7.95
CA CYS A 138 1.13 -1.58 -8.62
C CYS A 138 0.11 -2.60 -9.14
N THR A 139 0.56 -3.39 -10.13
CA THR A 139 -0.10 -4.63 -10.57
C THR A 139 0.76 -5.81 -10.14
N PRO A 140 0.22 -6.80 -9.41
CA PRO A 140 0.95 -8.03 -9.13
C PRO A 140 1.10 -8.87 -10.40
N LEU A 141 2.32 -9.34 -10.66
CA LEU A 141 2.68 -10.11 -11.87
C LEU A 141 2.61 -11.62 -11.67
N ASN A 142 2.73 -12.05 -10.42
CA ASN A 142 2.64 -13.45 -10.01
C ASN A 142 1.83 -13.57 -8.73
N ASP A 143 1.43 -14.81 -8.43
CA ASP A 143 0.82 -15.17 -7.17
C ASP A 143 1.91 -15.29 -6.09
N GLY A 144 1.53 -15.04 -4.84
CA GLY A 144 2.43 -15.28 -3.71
C GLY A 144 1.87 -14.80 -2.38
N THR A 145 2.73 -14.80 -1.38
CA THR A 145 2.42 -14.41 0.00
C THR A 145 3.44 -13.41 0.47
N LEU A 146 2.99 -12.35 1.15
CA LEU A 146 3.87 -11.41 1.84
C LEU A 146 3.58 -11.42 3.33
N ARG A 147 4.64 -11.36 4.15
CA ARG A 147 4.59 -11.26 5.60
C ARG A 147 5.27 -9.99 6.10
N VAL A 148 4.85 -9.52 7.26
CA VAL A 148 5.58 -8.51 8.02
C VAL A 148 6.96 -9.07 8.43
N GLY A 149 7.99 -8.22 8.37
CA GLY A 149 9.36 -8.54 8.74
C GLY A 149 10.39 -8.23 7.65
N LEU A 150 11.64 -8.67 7.90
CA LEU A 150 12.76 -8.52 6.97
C LEU A 150 12.44 -9.15 5.61
N ILE A 151 12.91 -8.50 4.55
CA ILE A 151 12.72 -8.98 3.18
C ILE A 151 13.99 -8.85 2.36
N ASP A 152 14.07 -9.65 1.30
CA ASP A 152 14.92 -9.36 0.16
C ASP A 152 14.12 -8.51 -0.84
N ALA A 153 14.66 -7.36 -1.20
CA ALA A 153 14.04 -6.44 -2.15
C ALA A 153 14.95 -6.22 -3.36
N VAL A 154 14.41 -6.48 -4.55
CA VAL A 154 15.11 -6.29 -5.83
C VAL A 154 14.28 -5.43 -6.76
N VAL A 155 14.94 -4.58 -7.54
CA VAL A 155 14.32 -3.73 -8.55
C VAL A 155 14.88 -4.09 -9.92
N SER A 156 14.00 -4.39 -10.87
CA SER A 156 14.34 -4.67 -12.27
C SER A 156 13.61 -3.74 -13.23
#